data_AF-N6UVJ1-F1
#
_entry.id   AF-N6UVJ1-F1
#
_cell.length_a   1.000
_cell.length_b   1.000
_cell.length_c   1.000
_cell.angle_alpha   90.00
_cell.angle_beta   90.00
_cell.angle_gamma   90.00
#
_symmetry.space_group_name_H-M   'P 1'
#
loop_
_entity.id
_entity.type
_entity.pdbx_description
1 polymer ?
#
loop_
_entity_poly.entity_id
_entity_poly.type
_entity_poly.pdbx_seq_one_letter_code
_entity_poly.pdbx_strand_id
1 'polypeptide(L)'
;MGWQERHQWVGWRGSGSDATQIAKMTLTTASDFGNYTCAGYPGVIGNLQQDAETFASWDVDYVKLDGCYAHPSEMDRGYPEFGFYLNRTGRGMICSCSWPVYQIYAGMAPNFTSIIQSCNMWRNFDDIQDSWVSVESIIDYYGNNQDVIVPNAGPGHWNDPDMLIIGNFGLSYEQSKTQMAIWAILAAPLLMSVDLRTIRPEYKAILQNKKIISVDQDPLGIQGRRIYKHKGIEIWSRPITPLYQNYFSYAIAFVNRRTDGTPSDVAVTLKELGLSSPTGYRVEDLYEDVDYGVLSPQTKIKVKVNPSGVVILRADVQVDFDRRVSYYTTQRTPYNPLNQVFRIRNNGF
;
A
#
# COMPACT_ATOMS: atom_id res chain seq x y z
N MET A 1 -34.02 -3.77 -14.46
CA MET A 1 -33.04 -4.68 -15.09
C MET A 1 -31.72 -3.93 -15.17
N GLY A 2 -30.90 -4.03 -14.12
CA GLY A 2 -29.57 -3.40 -14.07
C GLY A 2 -28.52 -4.41 -14.53
N TRP A 3 -27.76 -4.05 -15.55
CA TRP A 3 -26.52 -4.75 -15.89
C TRP A 3 -25.42 -4.20 -14.99
N GLN A 4 -25.04 -4.96 -13.96
CA GLN A 4 -23.82 -4.72 -13.17
C GLN A 4 -22.83 -5.83 -13.51
N GLU A 5 -21.63 -5.45 -13.92
CA GLU A 5 -20.58 -6.41 -14.26
C GLU A 5 -20.06 -7.10 -12.99
N ARG A 6 -20.11 -8.44 -12.99
CA ARG A 6 -19.52 -9.27 -11.93
C ARG A 6 -18.06 -9.50 -12.27
N HIS A 7 -17.16 -9.01 -11.43
CA HIS A 7 -15.73 -9.26 -11.55
C HIS A 7 -15.25 -10.06 -10.33
N GLN A 8 -14.66 -11.23 -10.54
CA GLN A 8 -14.03 -12.01 -9.47
C GLN A 8 -12.60 -11.52 -9.28
N TRP A 9 -12.27 -11.05 -8.08
CA TRP A 9 -10.90 -10.66 -7.72
C TRP A 9 -10.36 -11.63 -6.68
N VAL A 10 -9.07 -11.95 -6.79
CA VAL A 10 -8.38 -12.84 -5.85
C VAL A 10 -7.64 -11.99 -4.83
N GLY A 11 -8.23 -11.82 -3.64
CA GLY A 11 -7.56 -11.23 -2.48
C GLY A 11 -6.95 -12.30 -1.57
N TRP A 12 -5.74 -12.09 -1.08
CA TRP A 12 -5.13 -12.93 -0.05
C TRP A 12 -5.59 -12.47 1.34
N ARG A 13 -6.20 -13.37 2.12
CA ARG A 13 -6.28 -13.25 3.59
C ARG A 13 -5.42 -14.37 4.19
N GLY A 14 -4.34 -14.02 4.87
CA GLY A 14 -3.52 -14.99 5.58
C GLY A 14 -3.05 -14.46 6.93
N SER A 15 -3.71 -14.89 8.00
CA SER A 15 -3.08 -15.02 9.32
C SER A 15 -3.36 -16.44 9.82
N GLY A 16 -2.31 -17.27 9.94
CA GLY A 16 -2.40 -18.64 10.45
C GLY A 16 -1.47 -19.63 9.75
N SER A 17 -0.75 -20.40 10.55
CA SER A 17 0.39 -21.26 10.17
C SER A 17 0.04 -22.70 9.81
N ASP A 18 -1.14 -23.00 9.25
CA ASP A 18 -1.55 -24.37 8.92
C ASP A 18 -1.80 -24.59 7.42
N ALA A 19 -1.23 -25.70 6.91
CA ALA A 19 -1.04 -26.05 5.50
C ALA A 19 -2.30 -26.49 4.73
N THR A 20 -3.49 -25.99 5.10
CA THR A 20 -4.73 -26.15 4.32
C THR A 20 -5.59 -24.89 4.44
N GLN A 21 -5.11 -23.76 3.91
CA GLN A 21 -5.96 -22.60 3.65
C GLN A 21 -6.58 -22.75 2.26
N ILE A 22 -7.89 -23.03 2.23
CA ILE A 22 -8.72 -22.76 1.04
C ILE A 22 -8.58 -21.26 0.79
N ALA A 23 -8.07 -20.86 -0.37
CA ALA A 23 -8.09 -19.47 -0.80
C ALA A 23 -9.58 -19.04 -0.87
N LYS A 24 -10.03 -18.23 0.10
CA LYS A 24 -11.37 -17.65 0.04
C LYS A 24 -11.35 -16.59 -1.05
N MET A 25 -11.81 -16.96 -2.25
CA MET A 25 -12.11 -15.99 -3.30
C MET A 25 -13.23 -15.08 -2.80
N THR A 26 -12.99 -13.77 -2.89
CA THR A 26 -13.96 -12.74 -2.54
C THR A 26 -14.71 -12.30 -3.80
N LEU A 27 -16.04 -12.24 -3.74
CA LEU A 27 -16.81 -11.67 -4.84
C LEU A 27 -16.81 -10.15 -4.75
N THR A 28 -16.47 -9.46 -5.84
CA THR A 28 -16.40 -8.01 -5.88
C THR A 28 -17.48 -7.45 -6.80
N THR A 29 -17.99 -6.27 -6.46
CA THR A 29 -18.78 -5.44 -7.36
C THR A 29 -18.26 -4.01 -7.37
N ALA A 30 -18.53 -3.30 -8.48
CA ALA A 30 -18.24 -1.89 -8.62
C ALA A 30 -19.55 -1.14 -8.89
N SER A 31 -19.70 0.01 -8.24
CA SER A 31 -20.83 0.91 -8.40
C SER A 31 -20.36 2.36 -8.30
N ASP A 32 -21.27 3.32 -8.42
CA ASP A 32 -20.95 4.75 -8.39
C ASP A 32 -21.97 5.50 -7.56
N PHE A 33 -21.52 6.36 -6.65
CA PHE A 33 -22.38 7.21 -5.85
C PHE A 33 -23.26 8.13 -6.70
N GLY A 34 -22.83 8.54 -7.91
CA GLY A 34 -23.59 9.45 -8.76
C GLY A 34 -24.85 8.87 -9.41
N ASN A 35 -25.44 9.66 -10.31
CA ASN A 35 -26.58 9.22 -11.13
C ASN A 35 -26.19 8.12 -12.12
N TYR A 36 -24.93 8.13 -12.56
CA TYR A 36 -24.38 7.15 -13.49
C TYR A 36 -22.97 6.76 -13.04
N THR A 37 -22.52 5.57 -13.44
CA THR A 37 -21.11 5.21 -13.37
C THR A 37 -20.31 6.05 -14.36
N CYS A 38 -18.99 6.15 -14.18
CA CYS A 38 -18.10 6.81 -15.14
C CYS A 38 -18.26 6.31 -16.59
N ALA A 39 -18.70 5.06 -16.79
CA ALA A 39 -18.97 4.45 -18.10
C ALA A 39 -20.43 4.61 -18.59
N GLY A 40 -21.27 5.35 -17.87
CA GLY A 40 -22.66 5.67 -18.25
C GLY A 40 -23.72 4.65 -17.82
N TYR A 41 -23.38 3.67 -16.98
CA TYR A 41 -24.36 2.71 -16.42
C TYR A 41 -25.09 3.33 -15.21
N PRO A 42 -26.22 2.76 -14.72
CA PRO A 42 -26.93 3.30 -13.56
C PRO A 42 -26.05 3.38 -12.29
N GLY A 43 -26.05 4.53 -11.61
CA GLY A 43 -25.42 4.72 -10.30
C GLY A 43 -26.41 4.56 -9.13
N VAL A 44 -25.92 4.68 -7.90
CA VAL A 44 -26.66 4.30 -6.69
C VAL A 44 -27.50 5.41 -6.06
N ILE A 45 -27.38 6.66 -6.51
CA ILE A 45 -28.22 7.76 -5.99
C ILE A 45 -29.71 7.40 -6.15
N GLY A 46 -30.47 7.58 -5.06
CA GLY A 46 -31.88 7.18 -4.97
C GLY A 46 -32.13 5.69 -4.70
N ASN A 47 -31.11 4.83 -4.76
CA ASN A 47 -31.23 3.38 -4.58
C ASN A 47 -30.24 2.79 -3.56
N LEU A 48 -29.55 3.63 -2.77
CA LEU A 48 -28.49 3.23 -1.81
C LEU A 48 -28.82 1.99 -0.96
N GLN A 49 -30.00 1.97 -0.33
CA GLN A 49 -30.42 0.84 0.50
C GLN A 49 -30.68 -0.43 -0.34
N GLN A 50 -31.42 -0.28 -1.43
CA GLN A 50 -31.79 -1.40 -2.30
C GLN A 50 -30.55 -2.05 -2.92
N ASP A 51 -29.57 -1.26 -3.36
CA ASP A 51 -28.34 -1.76 -3.94
C ASP A 51 -27.46 -2.44 -2.90
N ALA A 52 -27.35 -1.89 -1.68
CA ALA A 52 -26.65 -2.54 -0.59
C ALA A 52 -27.27 -3.91 -0.23
N GLU A 53 -28.59 -3.99 -0.09
CA GLU A 53 -29.31 -5.25 0.16
C GLU A 53 -29.13 -6.25 -0.99
N THR A 54 -29.11 -5.75 -2.23
CA THR A 54 -28.88 -6.57 -3.43
C THR A 54 -27.47 -7.16 -3.41
N PHE A 55 -26.44 -6.35 -3.15
CA PHE A 55 -25.05 -6.83 -3.03
C PHE A 55 -24.89 -7.90 -1.96
N ALA A 56 -25.51 -7.70 -0.80
CA ALA A 56 -25.51 -8.70 0.27
C ALA A 56 -26.22 -10.00 -0.15
N SER A 57 -27.36 -9.90 -0.87
CA SER A 57 -28.11 -11.06 -1.37
C SER A 57 -27.34 -11.86 -2.43
N TRP A 58 -26.38 -11.24 -3.11
CA TRP A 58 -25.50 -11.87 -4.10
C TRP A 58 -24.20 -12.41 -3.50
N ASP A 59 -24.06 -12.37 -2.18
CA ASP A 59 -22.83 -12.77 -1.47
C ASP A 59 -21.58 -11.95 -1.86
N VAL A 60 -21.74 -10.68 -2.24
CA VAL A 60 -20.60 -9.78 -2.47
C VAL A 60 -19.81 -9.59 -1.17
N ASP A 61 -18.48 -9.58 -1.27
CA ASP A 61 -17.55 -9.39 -0.14
C ASP A 61 -16.77 -8.06 -0.24
N TYR A 62 -16.74 -7.43 -1.41
CA TYR A 62 -16.03 -6.17 -1.68
C TYR A 62 -16.86 -5.28 -2.61
N VAL A 63 -17.03 -4.02 -2.24
CA VAL A 63 -17.72 -3.01 -3.05
C VAL A 63 -16.77 -1.84 -3.30
N LYS A 64 -16.46 -1.55 -4.57
CA LYS A 64 -15.88 -0.26 -4.98
C LYS A 64 -17.03 0.70 -5.24
N LEU A 65 -17.04 1.85 -4.57
CA LEU A 65 -17.98 2.94 -4.80
C LEU A 65 -17.24 4.13 -5.42
N ASP A 66 -17.53 4.37 -6.69
CA ASP A 66 -17.00 5.49 -7.45
C ASP A 66 -17.80 6.79 -7.22
N GLY A 67 -17.43 7.89 -7.88
CA GLY A 67 -18.06 9.19 -7.66
C GLY A 67 -18.30 10.04 -8.91
N CYS A 68 -18.32 9.46 -10.11
CA CYS A 68 -18.67 10.20 -11.31
C CYS A 68 -20.13 10.68 -11.25
N TYR A 69 -20.46 11.77 -11.93
CA TYR A 69 -21.83 12.29 -11.99
C TYR A 69 -22.48 12.58 -10.61
N ALA A 70 -21.67 12.77 -9.56
CA ALA A 70 -22.07 13.27 -8.25
C ALA A 70 -21.40 14.63 -7.97
N HIS A 71 -22.03 15.49 -7.18
CA HIS A 71 -21.37 16.72 -6.74
C HIS A 71 -20.42 16.42 -5.56
N PRO A 72 -19.14 16.84 -5.59
CA PRO A 72 -18.17 16.51 -4.52
C PRO A 72 -18.58 16.93 -3.10
N SER A 73 -19.41 17.97 -2.95
CA SER A 73 -19.96 18.39 -1.65
C SER A 73 -21.03 17.45 -1.08
N GLU A 74 -21.59 16.56 -1.89
CA GLU A 74 -22.59 15.59 -1.44
C GLU A 74 -21.94 14.31 -0.89
N MET A 75 -20.66 14.09 -1.20
CA MET A 75 -19.94 12.87 -0.82
C MET A 75 -19.74 12.74 0.69
N ASP A 76 -19.63 13.86 1.41
CA ASP A 76 -19.56 13.90 2.89
C ASP A 76 -20.79 13.31 3.58
N ARG A 77 -21.92 13.25 2.86
CA ARG A 77 -23.15 12.58 3.30
C ARG A 77 -23.33 11.23 2.62
N GLY A 78 -23.11 11.18 1.30
CA GLY A 78 -23.45 10.04 0.46
C GLY A 78 -22.67 8.77 0.78
N TYR A 79 -21.35 8.87 0.92
CA TYR A 79 -20.50 7.73 1.23
C TYR A 79 -20.80 7.14 2.63
N PRO A 80 -20.89 7.96 3.70
CA PRO A 80 -21.33 7.45 5.00
C PRO A 80 -22.73 6.84 5.00
N GLU A 81 -23.67 7.42 4.26
CA GLU A 81 -25.04 6.89 4.13
C GLU A 81 -25.04 5.52 3.44
N PHE A 82 -24.27 5.33 2.37
CA PHE A 82 -24.10 4.03 1.74
C PHE A 82 -23.41 3.01 2.67
N GLY A 83 -22.35 3.43 3.39
CA GLY A 83 -21.68 2.60 4.39
C GLY A 83 -22.62 2.14 5.51
N PHE A 84 -23.54 3.00 5.95
CA PHE A 84 -24.60 2.64 6.89
C PHE A 84 -25.51 1.53 6.34
N TYR A 85 -25.95 1.64 5.08
CA TYR A 85 -26.79 0.60 4.48
C TYR A 85 -26.04 -0.72 4.27
N LEU A 86 -24.77 -0.69 3.85
CA LEU A 86 -23.93 -1.90 3.78
C LEU A 86 -23.87 -2.62 5.12
N ASN A 87 -23.60 -1.88 6.21
CA ASN A 87 -23.53 -2.46 7.56
C ASN A 87 -24.89 -3.05 8.01
N ARG A 88 -26.00 -2.37 7.68
CA ARG A 88 -27.36 -2.80 8.04
C ARG A 88 -27.76 -4.14 7.41
N THR A 89 -27.14 -4.55 6.30
CA THR A 89 -27.37 -5.87 5.70
C THR A 89 -26.93 -7.03 6.59
N GLY A 90 -26.05 -6.78 7.57
CA GLY A 90 -25.47 -7.80 8.44
C GLY A 90 -24.35 -8.62 7.79
N ARG A 91 -24.02 -8.39 6.52
CA ARG A 91 -22.89 -9.01 5.82
C ARG A 91 -21.66 -8.11 5.87
N GLY A 92 -20.52 -8.67 6.30
CA GLY A 92 -19.25 -7.96 6.25
C GLY A 92 -18.75 -7.79 4.80
N MET A 93 -18.91 -6.59 4.25
CA MET A 93 -18.43 -6.20 2.92
C MET A 93 -17.33 -5.14 3.05
N ILE A 94 -16.20 -5.34 2.38
CA ILE A 94 -15.13 -4.33 2.28
C ILE A 94 -15.66 -3.17 1.43
N CYS A 95 -15.56 -1.95 1.93
CA CYS A 95 -15.94 -0.75 1.18
C CYS A 95 -14.68 0.01 0.71
N SER A 96 -14.47 0.06 -0.60
CA SER A 96 -13.44 0.86 -1.26
C SER A 96 -14.05 2.13 -1.85
N CYS A 97 -13.56 3.29 -1.41
CA CYS A 97 -14.19 4.57 -1.70
C CYS A 97 -13.34 5.43 -2.64
N SER A 98 -13.89 5.89 -3.76
CA SER A 98 -13.25 6.92 -4.58
C SER A 98 -13.44 8.34 -4.03
N TRP A 99 -14.09 8.51 -2.88
CA TRP A 99 -14.46 9.81 -2.30
C TRP A 99 -13.32 10.85 -2.27
N PRO A 100 -12.12 10.58 -1.73
CA PRO A 100 -11.11 11.63 -1.58
C PRO A 100 -10.64 12.20 -2.92
N VAL A 101 -10.42 11.36 -3.94
CA VAL A 101 -9.90 11.83 -5.23
C VAL A 101 -10.81 12.88 -5.87
N TYR A 102 -12.13 12.67 -5.87
CA TYR A 102 -13.08 13.66 -6.41
C TYR A 102 -13.09 14.98 -5.64
N GLN A 103 -13.02 14.93 -4.31
CA GLN A 103 -12.95 16.15 -3.50
C GLN A 103 -11.64 16.91 -3.69
N ILE A 104 -10.52 16.20 -3.77
CA ILE A 104 -9.21 16.79 -4.06
C ILE A 104 -9.24 17.52 -5.40
N TYR A 105 -9.81 16.90 -6.44
CA TYR A 105 -9.96 17.54 -7.75
C TYR A 105 -10.88 18.75 -7.76
N ALA A 106 -11.85 18.80 -6.85
CA ALA A 106 -12.72 19.95 -6.64
C ALA A 106 -12.08 21.06 -5.78
N GLY A 107 -10.82 20.90 -5.35
CA GLY A 107 -10.15 21.84 -4.45
C GLY A 107 -10.67 21.79 -3.01
N MET A 108 -11.36 20.71 -2.63
CA MET A 108 -11.87 20.48 -1.28
C MET A 108 -10.88 19.65 -0.48
N ALA A 109 -10.81 19.90 0.84
CA ALA A 109 -10.01 19.09 1.75
C ALA A 109 -10.85 17.88 2.22
N PRO A 110 -10.42 16.63 1.93
CA PRO A 110 -11.17 15.45 2.37
C PRO A 110 -11.21 15.32 3.89
N ASN A 111 -12.38 14.97 4.44
CA ASN A 111 -12.52 14.69 5.86
C ASN A 111 -12.10 13.25 6.18
N PHE A 112 -10.79 13.03 6.34
CA PHE A 112 -10.25 11.69 6.63
C PHE A 112 -10.81 11.06 7.90
N THR A 113 -11.27 11.84 8.89
CA THR A 113 -11.93 11.28 10.09
C THR A 113 -13.21 10.55 9.72
N SER A 114 -14.03 11.14 8.83
CA SER A 114 -15.28 10.52 8.36
C SER A 114 -15.01 9.36 7.39
N ILE A 115 -14.01 9.53 6.51
CA ILE A 115 -13.61 8.49 5.55
C ILE A 115 -13.14 7.22 6.29
N ILE A 116 -12.29 7.35 7.31
CA ILE A 116 -11.81 6.22 8.13
C ILE A 116 -12.96 5.45 8.79
N GLN A 117 -14.03 6.14 9.19
CA GLN A 117 -15.21 5.52 9.81
C GLN A 117 -16.12 4.81 8.81
N SER A 118 -16.05 5.20 7.53
CA SER A 118 -17.01 4.76 6.50
C SER A 118 -16.42 3.81 5.46
N CYS A 119 -15.09 3.80 5.31
CA CYS A 119 -14.39 3.13 4.22
C CYS A 119 -13.24 2.27 4.75
N ASN A 120 -13.04 1.10 4.15
CA ASN A 120 -11.89 0.24 4.45
C ASN A 120 -10.63 0.62 3.67
N MET A 121 -10.81 1.24 2.51
CA MET A 121 -9.75 1.84 1.73
C MET A 121 -10.30 2.96 0.86
N TRP A 122 -9.44 3.84 0.37
CA TRP A 122 -9.88 4.94 -0.49
C TRP A 122 -8.83 5.37 -1.52
N ARG A 123 -9.31 5.71 -2.72
CA ARG A 123 -8.47 6.26 -3.78
C ARG A 123 -8.17 7.73 -3.50
N ASN A 124 -6.88 8.06 -3.43
CA ASN A 124 -6.41 9.42 -3.15
C ASN A 124 -6.09 10.23 -4.42
N PHE A 125 -5.81 9.56 -5.54
CA PHE A 125 -5.21 10.16 -6.72
C PHE A 125 -5.69 9.50 -8.01
N ASP A 126 -5.16 9.95 -9.15
CA ASP A 126 -5.48 9.51 -10.51
C ASP A 126 -5.55 8.00 -10.70
N ASP A 127 -6.37 7.59 -11.67
CA ASP A 127 -6.41 6.23 -12.17
C ASP A 127 -5.07 5.84 -12.79
N ILE A 128 -4.55 4.70 -12.35
CA ILE A 128 -3.34 4.14 -12.92
C ILE A 128 -3.59 3.73 -14.37
N GLN A 129 -2.67 4.14 -15.24
CA GLN A 129 -2.62 3.75 -16.64
C GLN A 129 -1.47 2.77 -16.85
N ASP A 130 -1.55 1.92 -17.87
CA ASP A 130 -0.49 0.95 -18.20
C ASP A 130 0.74 1.66 -18.80
N SER A 131 1.46 2.42 -17.97
CA SER A 131 2.64 3.19 -18.33
C SER A 131 3.49 3.50 -17.11
N TRP A 132 4.81 3.55 -17.32
CA TRP A 132 5.73 3.97 -16.26
C TRP A 132 5.47 5.40 -15.75
N VAL A 133 5.08 6.32 -16.65
CA VAL A 133 4.77 7.71 -16.28
C VAL A 133 3.63 7.79 -15.26
N SER A 134 2.60 6.94 -15.39
CA SER A 134 1.49 6.89 -14.43
C SER A 134 1.93 6.32 -13.08
N VAL A 135 2.76 5.28 -13.06
CA VAL A 135 3.35 4.76 -11.81
C VAL A 135 4.18 5.86 -11.13
N GLU A 136 5.00 6.58 -11.88
CA GLU A 136 5.82 7.68 -11.35
C GLU A 136 4.99 8.82 -10.79
N SER A 137 3.90 9.23 -11.46
CA SER A 137 3.05 10.31 -10.97
C SER A 137 2.36 9.94 -9.65
N ILE A 138 1.93 8.68 -9.49
CA ILE A 138 1.37 8.16 -8.25
C ILE A 138 2.42 8.14 -7.14
N ILE A 139 3.63 7.62 -7.42
CA ILE A 139 4.74 7.61 -6.45
C ILE A 139 5.07 9.04 -5.99
N ASP A 140 5.11 9.99 -6.92
CA ASP A 140 5.38 11.39 -6.59
C ASP A 140 4.25 12.02 -5.79
N TYR A 141 2.98 11.77 -6.13
CA TYR A 141 1.84 12.26 -5.36
C TYR A 141 1.89 11.78 -3.91
N TYR A 142 2.06 10.46 -3.69
CA TYR A 142 2.15 9.89 -2.36
C TYR A 142 3.37 10.40 -1.58
N GLY A 143 4.51 10.55 -2.26
CA GLY A 143 5.74 11.04 -1.63
C GLY A 143 5.75 12.54 -1.34
N ASN A 144 5.02 13.35 -2.13
CA ASN A 144 4.93 14.81 -1.96
C ASN A 144 3.85 15.18 -0.92
N ASN A 145 2.82 14.35 -0.76
CA ASN A 145 1.69 14.59 0.15
C ASN A 145 1.70 13.69 1.40
N GLN A 146 2.82 13.02 1.68
CA GLN A 146 2.94 12.01 2.74
C GLN A 146 2.64 12.53 4.16
N ASP A 147 2.80 13.82 4.45
CA ASP A 147 2.46 14.38 5.77
C ASP A 147 0.95 14.41 6.02
N VAL A 148 0.16 14.49 4.94
CA VAL A 148 -1.31 14.47 5.01
C VAL A 148 -1.84 13.05 4.87
N ILE A 149 -1.24 12.22 4.02
CA ILE A 149 -1.79 10.91 3.63
C ILE A 149 -1.43 9.79 4.62
N VAL A 150 -0.16 9.69 5.01
CA VAL A 150 0.36 8.57 5.81
C VAL A 150 -0.33 8.42 7.17
N PRO A 151 -0.63 9.50 7.93
CA PRO A 151 -1.31 9.39 9.23
C PRO A 151 -2.68 8.69 9.19
N ASN A 152 -3.33 8.64 8.03
CA ASN A 152 -4.69 8.10 7.89
C ASN A 152 -4.72 6.60 7.57
N ALA A 153 -3.58 5.99 7.22
CA ALA A 153 -3.52 4.55 6.96
C ALA A 153 -3.27 3.75 8.23
N GLY A 154 -3.95 2.60 8.35
CA GLY A 154 -3.79 1.68 9.46
C GLY A 154 -4.71 0.45 9.33
N PRO A 155 -4.62 -0.49 10.29
CA PRO A 155 -5.43 -1.70 10.27
C PRO A 155 -6.94 -1.41 10.10
N GLY A 156 -7.47 -1.75 8.93
CA GLY A 156 -8.88 -1.62 8.58
C GLY A 156 -9.24 -0.39 7.74
N HIS A 157 -8.29 0.52 7.48
CA HIS A 157 -8.49 1.77 6.74
C HIS A 157 -7.21 2.17 5.98
N TRP A 158 -7.17 1.96 4.66
CA TRP A 158 -5.94 2.05 3.85
C TRP A 158 -6.00 3.12 2.76
N ASN A 159 -4.88 3.79 2.50
CA ASN A 159 -4.75 4.59 1.26
C ASN A 159 -4.59 3.65 0.06
N ASP A 160 -5.28 3.95 -1.04
CA ASP A 160 -5.27 3.16 -2.27
C ASP A 160 -4.57 3.93 -3.40
N PRO A 161 -3.32 3.60 -3.74
CA PRO A 161 -2.60 4.14 -4.90
C PRO A 161 -3.02 3.49 -6.23
N ASP A 162 -4.14 2.78 -6.25
CA ASP A 162 -4.68 2.04 -7.39
C ASP A 162 -3.95 0.72 -7.70
N MET A 163 -4.44 0.02 -8.72
CA MET A 163 -4.08 -1.37 -9.04
C MET A 163 -2.59 -1.60 -9.38
N LEU A 164 -2.14 -2.85 -9.18
CA LEU A 164 -0.91 -3.37 -9.76
C LEU A 164 -1.13 -3.68 -11.25
N ILE A 165 -0.27 -3.12 -12.11
CA ILE A 165 -0.29 -3.33 -13.57
C ILE A 165 0.84 -4.27 -14.04
N ILE A 166 1.45 -4.98 -13.09
CA ILE A 166 2.58 -5.89 -13.32
C ILE A 166 2.15 -7.07 -14.20
N GLY A 167 2.88 -7.26 -15.30
CA GLY A 167 2.60 -8.32 -16.27
C GLY A 167 1.70 -7.90 -17.43
N ASN A 168 1.25 -6.64 -17.47
CA ASN A 168 0.65 -6.03 -18.66
C ASN A 168 1.75 -5.59 -19.66
N PHE A 169 1.58 -4.45 -20.34
CA PHE A 169 2.38 -4.09 -21.51
C PHE A 169 3.28 -2.86 -21.27
N GLY A 170 2.91 -1.98 -20.34
CA GLY A 170 3.52 -0.66 -20.17
C GLY A 170 4.72 -0.59 -19.23
N LEU A 171 4.98 -1.66 -18.45
CA LEU A 171 6.10 -1.72 -17.51
C LEU A 171 7.18 -2.70 -17.96
N SER A 172 8.44 -2.26 -17.87
CA SER A 172 9.59 -3.16 -17.93
C SER A 172 9.67 -4.05 -16.69
N TYR A 173 10.58 -5.03 -16.72
CA TYR A 173 10.85 -5.89 -15.56
C TYR A 173 11.28 -5.09 -14.33
N GLU A 174 12.20 -4.14 -14.50
CA GLU A 174 12.68 -3.28 -13.40
C GLU A 174 11.59 -2.37 -12.86
N GLN A 175 10.77 -1.78 -13.75
CA GLN A 175 9.64 -0.94 -13.37
C GLN A 175 8.57 -1.73 -12.61
N SER A 176 8.32 -2.98 -13.02
CA SER A 176 7.41 -3.89 -12.33
C SER A 176 7.92 -4.23 -10.92
N LYS A 177 9.23 -4.48 -10.77
CA LYS A 177 9.86 -4.66 -9.44
C LYS A 177 9.66 -3.41 -8.57
N THR A 178 9.82 -2.22 -9.16
CA THR A 178 9.64 -0.94 -8.47
C THR A 178 8.20 -0.72 -8.01
N GLN A 179 7.20 -1.00 -8.85
CA GLN A 179 5.78 -0.86 -8.46
C GLN A 179 5.47 -1.75 -7.25
N MET A 180 5.80 -3.04 -7.31
CA MET A 180 5.54 -3.98 -6.21
C MET A 180 6.22 -3.55 -4.91
N ALA A 181 7.48 -3.12 -4.98
CA ALA A 181 8.23 -2.70 -3.80
C ALA A 181 7.65 -1.43 -3.17
N ILE A 182 7.30 -0.42 -3.97
CA ILE A 182 6.74 0.82 -3.44
C ILE A 182 5.33 0.61 -2.90
N TRP A 183 4.46 -0.16 -3.56
CA TRP A 183 3.13 -0.48 -3.04
C TRP A 183 3.22 -1.20 -1.69
N ALA A 184 4.16 -2.14 -1.55
CA ALA A 184 4.41 -2.81 -0.26
C ALA A 184 4.94 -1.83 0.81
N ILE A 185 5.81 -0.87 0.46
CA ILE A 185 6.25 0.17 1.40
C ILE A 185 5.10 1.10 1.80
N LEU A 186 4.16 1.38 0.90
CA LEU A 186 3.00 2.23 1.14
C LEU A 186 1.88 1.54 1.95
N ALA A 187 2.01 0.24 2.25
CA ALA A 187 0.92 -0.56 2.83
C ALA A 187 -0.37 -0.50 1.97
N ALA A 188 -0.18 -0.53 0.65
CA ALA A 188 -1.25 -0.41 -0.32
C ALA A 188 -1.99 -1.74 -0.53
N PRO A 189 -3.27 -1.70 -0.94
CA PRO A 189 -3.93 -2.89 -1.47
C PRO A 189 -3.15 -3.48 -2.66
N LEU A 190 -2.78 -4.76 -2.60
CA LEU A 190 -2.16 -5.48 -3.73
C LEU A 190 -3.21 -6.05 -4.68
N LEU A 191 -3.94 -5.17 -5.37
CA LEU A 191 -5.00 -5.53 -6.31
C LEU A 191 -4.45 -5.64 -7.73
N MET A 192 -4.29 -6.85 -8.25
CA MET A 192 -3.73 -7.09 -9.59
C MET A 192 -4.78 -6.91 -10.68
N SER A 193 -4.48 -6.12 -11.73
CA SER A 193 -5.28 -6.04 -12.95
C SER A 193 -4.45 -6.52 -14.15
N VAL A 194 -4.40 -7.84 -14.35
CA VAL A 194 -3.60 -8.52 -15.39
C VAL A 194 -4.29 -9.81 -15.83
N ASP A 195 -4.07 -10.24 -17.08
CA ASP A 195 -4.55 -11.54 -17.56
C ASP A 195 -3.76 -12.70 -16.95
N LEU A 196 -4.31 -13.32 -15.90
CA LEU A 196 -3.67 -14.44 -15.19
C LEU A 196 -3.49 -15.70 -16.05
N ARG A 197 -4.18 -15.83 -17.18
CA ARG A 197 -4.06 -16.99 -18.07
C ARG A 197 -2.77 -16.96 -18.88
N THR A 198 -2.22 -15.76 -19.11
CA THR A 198 -1.12 -15.51 -20.05
C THR A 198 0.04 -14.74 -19.43
N ILE A 199 -0.04 -14.38 -18.14
CA ILE A 199 1.05 -13.70 -17.42
C ILE A 199 2.37 -14.47 -17.52
N ARG A 200 3.44 -13.77 -17.91
CA ARG A 200 4.77 -14.37 -18.04
C ARG A 200 5.34 -14.76 -16.67
N PRO A 201 6.10 -15.87 -16.57
CA PRO A 201 6.60 -16.40 -15.30
C PRO A 201 7.37 -15.39 -14.42
N GLU A 202 8.17 -14.52 -15.02
CA GLU A 202 8.98 -13.53 -14.33
C GLU A 202 8.13 -12.43 -13.64
N TYR A 203 7.04 -11.98 -14.26
CA TYR A 203 6.12 -11.01 -13.65
C TYR A 203 5.24 -11.68 -12.60
N LYS A 204 4.83 -12.92 -12.84
CA LYS A 204 4.16 -13.75 -11.84
C LYS A 204 5.03 -13.94 -10.59
N ALA A 205 6.34 -14.15 -10.77
CA ALA A 205 7.27 -14.29 -9.66
C ALA A 205 7.38 -13.01 -8.81
N ILE A 206 7.33 -11.82 -9.43
CA ILE A 206 7.26 -10.55 -8.71
C ILE A 206 6.00 -10.50 -7.83
N LEU A 207 4.84 -10.78 -8.42
CA LEU A 207 3.54 -10.74 -7.74
C LEU A 207 3.39 -11.81 -6.64
N GLN A 208 4.12 -12.92 -6.75
CA GLN A 208 4.10 -14.02 -5.77
C GLN A 208 5.28 -13.98 -4.77
N ASN A 209 6.08 -12.92 -4.77
CA ASN A 209 7.23 -12.80 -3.88
C ASN A 209 6.77 -12.73 -2.41
N LYS A 210 6.87 -13.87 -1.71
CA LYS A 210 6.45 -14.02 -0.30
C LYS A 210 7.17 -13.06 0.64
N LYS A 211 8.43 -12.73 0.38
CA LYS A 211 9.19 -11.80 1.24
C LYS A 211 8.60 -10.39 1.16
N ILE A 212 8.30 -9.91 -0.04
CA ILE A 212 7.71 -8.57 -0.25
C ILE A 212 6.24 -8.55 0.20
N ILE A 213 5.47 -9.61 -0.06
CA ILE A 213 4.10 -9.75 0.47
C ILE A 213 4.12 -9.69 2.01
N SER A 214 5.14 -10.26 2.68
CA SER A 214 5.25 -10.17 4.15
C SER A 214 5.53 -8.75 4.66
N VAL A 215 6.19 -7.91 3.86
CA VAL A 215 6.35 -6.47 4.16
C VAL A 215 5.00 -5.78 4.02
N ASP A 216 4.30 -6.03 2.92
CA ASP A 216 2.98 -5.46 2.66
C ASP A 216 1.98 -5.79 3.78
N GLN A 217 1.89 -7.07 4.12
CA GLN A 217 0.96 -7.65 5.10
C GLN A 217 1.44 -7.53 6.55
N ASP A 218 2.45 -6.70 6.84
CA ASP A 218 2.96 -6.53 8.20
C ASP A 218 1.85 -6.07 9.17
N PRO A 219 1.67 -6.75 10.33
CA PRO A 219 0.52 -6.53 11.20
C PRO A 219 0.52 -5.19 11.93
N LEU A 220 1.62 -4.43 11.91
CA LEU A 220 1.59 -3.05 12.43
C LEU A 220 0.71 -2.14 11.57
N GLY A 221 0.58 -2.46 10.27
CA GLY A 221 -0.20 -1.64 9.34
C GLY A 221 0.28 -0.21 9.20
N ILE A 222 1.55 0.07 9.55
CA ILE A 222 2.12 1.41 9.44
C ILE A 222 2.56 1.61 7.99
N GLN A 223 1.95 2.58 7.31
CA GLN A 223 2.38 3.02 5.99
C GLN A 223 3.77 3.66 6.05
N GLY A 224 4.64 3.30 5.10
CA GLY A 224 5.97 3.85 4.94
C GLY A 224 6.01 5.26 4.34
N ARG A 225 7.22 5.80 4.23
CA ARG A 225 7.49 7.20 3.86
C ARG A 225 8.68 7.32 2.93
N ARG A 226 8.71 8.36 2.09
CA ARG A 226 9.92 8.77 1.36
C ARG A 226 10.81 9.55 2.32
N ILE A 227 11.99 9.00 2.61
CA ILE A 227 12.96 9.56 3.57
C ILE A 227 14.12 10.28 2.89
N TYR A 228 14.33 10.06 1.60
CA TYR A 228 15.37 10.71 0.80
C TYR A 228 14.93 10.90 -0.65
N LYS A 229 15.30 12.03 -1.27
CA LYS A 229 15.14 12.31 -2.69
C LYS A 229 16.25 13.24 -3.16
N HIS A 230 17.15 12.77 -4.02
CA HIS A 230 18.19 13.60 -4.62
C HIS A 230 18.79 12.96 -5.87
N LYS A 231 19.05 13.76 -6.92
CA LYS A 231 19.72 13.33 -8.18
C LYS A 231 19.13 12.06 -8.80
N GLY A 232 17.80 11.93 -8.79
CA GLY A 232 17.11 10.76 -9.35
C GLY A 232 17.16 9.51 -8.48
N ILE A 233 17.70 9.57 -7.26
CA ILE A 233 17.61 8.48 -6.28
C ILE A 233 16.60 8.86 -5.20
N GLU A 234 15.72 7.92 -4.88
CA GLU A 234 14.80 8.01 -3.75
C GLU A 234 15.03 6.84 -2.79
N ILE A 235 14.86 7.10 -1.50
CA ILE A 235 14.85 6.03 -0.49
C ILE A 235 13.54 6.14 0.28
N TRP A 236 12.85 5.01 0.37
CA TRP A 236 11.60 4.86 1.09
C TRP A 236 11.78 3.86 2.23
N SER A 237 11.10 4.07 3.35
CA SER A 237 11.22 3.22 4.53
C SER A 237 9.87 2.98 5.19
N ARG A 238 9.60 1.73 5.56
CA ARG A 238 8.41 1.29 6.28
C ARG A 238 8.82 0.59 7.58
N PRO A 239 8.35 1.06 8.75
CA PRO A 239 8.48 0.30 9.99
C PRO A 239 7.66 -0.98 9.93
N ILE A 240 8.28 -2.10 10.28
CA ILE A 240 7.67 -3.44 10.27
C ILE A 240 8.06 -4.22 11.54
N THR A 241 7.44 -5.37 11.74
CA THR A 241 7.81 -6.35 12.76
C THR A 241 9.07 -7.14 12.36
N PRO A 242 9.79 -7.74 13.34
CA PRO A 242 9.60 -7.62 14.79
C PRO A 242 9.98 -6.23 15.33
N LEU A 243 9.58 -5.95 16.57
CA LEU A 243 10.12 -4.84 17.34
C LEU A 243 10.96 -5.40 18.47
N TYR A 244 12.00 -4.67 18.85
CA TYR A 244 12.78 -4.97 20.05
C TYR A 244 12.96 -3.69 20.85
N GLN A 245 12.40 -3.68 22.07
CA GLN A 245 12.31 -2.48 22.91
C GLN A 245 11.59 -1.34 22.15
N ASN A 246 12.28 -0.23 21.91
CA ASN A 246 11.76 0.94 21.18
C ASN A 246 12.24 0.98 19.72
N TYR A 247 12.85 -0.09 19.21
CA TYR A 247 13.38 -0.17 17.85
C TYR A 247 12.49 -1.06 16.99
N PHE A 248 12.04 -0.52 15.86
CA PHE A 248 11.36 -1.30 14.82
C PHE A 248 12.38 -2.04 13.95
N SER A 249 11.95 -3.11 13.31
CA SER A 249 12.50 -3.56 12.04
C SER A 249 12.01 -2.66 10.90
N TYR A 250 12.68 -2.70 9.75
CA TYR A 250 12.34 -1.84 8.62
C TYR A 250 12.41 -2.57 7.29
N ALA A 251 11.48 -2.25 6.39
CA ALA A 251 11.66 -2.46 4.96
C ALA A 251 12.12 -1.15 4.31
N ILE A 252 13.15 -1.21 3.47
CA ILE A 252 13.79 -0.03 2.86
C ILE A 252 13.90 -0.25 1.36
N ALA A 253 13.30 0.63 0.56
CA ALA A 253 13.37 0.58 -0.89
C ALA A 253 14.25 1.72 -1.44
N PHE A 254 15.31 1.36 -2.15
CA PHE A 254 16.18 2.26 -2.90
C PHE A 254 15.71 2.29 -4.35
N VAL A 255 15.14 3.40 -4.79
CA VAL A 255 14.56 3.56 -6.13
C VAL A 255 15.43 4.46 -6.96
N ASN A 256 15.71 4.05 -8.19
CA ASN A 256 16.40 4.87 -9.18
C ASN A 256 15.38 5.39 -10.20
N ARG A 257 15.05 6.68 -10.10
CA ARG A 257 14.13 7.42 -10.98
C ARG A 257 14.77 7.81 -12.32
N ARG A 258 16.06 7.53 -12.53
CA ARG A 258 16.66 7.71 -13.86
C ARG A 258 16.16 6.61 -14.78
N THR A 259 15.95 6.95 -16.05
CA THR A 259 15.54 5.99 -17.10
C THR A 259 16.65 5.73 -18.12
N ASP A 260 17.87 6.19 -17.82
CA ASP A 260 19.02 6.18 -18.72
C ASP A 260 20.30 5.72 -18.01
N GLY A 261 21.31 5.38 -18.81
CA GLY A 261 22.65 5.06 -18.32
C GLY A 261 22.76 3.70 -17.63
N THR A 262 23.73 3.60 -16.71
CA THR A 262 24.08 2.37 -15.97
C THR A 262 23.46 2.37 -14.57
N PRO A 263 23.51 1.23 -13.85
CA PRO A 263 23.09 1.18 -12.46
C PRO A 263 23.79 2.23 -11.61
N SER A 264 23.07 2.81 -10.66
CA SER A 264 23.60 3.83 -9.74
C SER A 264 24.03 3.18 -8.42
N ASP A 265 25.27 3.45 -8.00
CA ASP A 265 25.76 3.06 -6.68
C ASP A 265 25.18 3.99 -5.61
N VAL A 266 24.49 3.43 -4.63
CA VAL A 266 23.99 4.14 -3.45
C VAL A 266 24.70 3.58 -2.22
N ALA A 267 25.35 4.45 -1.45
CA ALA A 267 26.08 4.09 -0.24
C ALA A 267 25.62 4.94 0.93
N VAL A 268 25.11 4.30 1.98
CA VAL A 268 24.50 4.97 3.14
C VAL A 268 24.70 4.13 4.40
N THR A 269 24.86 4.77 5.56
CA THR A 269 24.90 4.07 6.85
C THR A 269 23.49 3.71 7.31
N LEU A 270 23.35 2.62 8.07
CA LEU A 270 22.06 2.28 8.70
C LEU A 270 21.53 3.44 9.57
N LYS A 271 22.41 4.14 10.29
CA LYS A 271 22.03 5.30 11.11
C LYS A 271 21.45 6.45 10.28
N GLU A 272 21.97 6.71 9.09
CA GLU A 272 21.41 7.72 8.17
C GLU A 272 20.01 7.35 7.67
N LEU A 273 19.71 6.05 7.57
CA LEU A 273 18.37 5.51 7.25
C LEU A 273 17.41 5.53 8.46
N GLY A 274 17.88 5.95 9.64
CA GLY A 274 17.10 5.93 10.90
C GLY A 274 17.23 4.64 11.71
N LEU A 275 18.00 3.65 11.23
CA LEU A 275 18.23 2.38 11.91
C LEU A 275 19.33 2.56 12.96
N SER A 276 18.92 2.67 14.22
CA SER A 276 19.78 3.14 15.31
C SER A 276 19.92 2.18 16.49
N SER A 277 19.35 0.96 16.39
CA SER A 277 19.50 -0.06 17.43
C SER A 277 20.99 -0.37 17.68
N PRO A 278 21.47 -0.32 18.93
CA PRO A 278 22.85 -0.65 19.26
C PRO A 278 23.19 -2.13 19.03
N THR A 279 22.19 -3.02 19.06
CA THR A 279 22.36 -4.45 18.74
C THR A 279 22.49 -4.73 17.24
N GLY A 280 22.25 -3.72 16.38
CA GLY A 280 22.30 -3.86 14.94
C GLY A 280 21.04 -4.50 14.33
N TYR A 281 21.12 -4.75 13.02
CA TYR A 281 20.02 -5.26 12.20
C TYR A 281 20.54 -6.37 11.28
N ARG A 282 19.80 -7.48 11.16
CA ARG A 282 20.04 -8.48 10.12
C ARG A 282 19.41 -7.98 8.83
N VAL A 283 20.21 -7.79 7.78
CA VAL A 283 19.77 -7.15 6.54
C VAL A 283 19.82 -8.14 5.38
N GLU A 284 18.72 -8.28 4.66
CA GLU A 284 18.62 -9.11 3.44
C GLU A 284 17.95 -8.36 2.29
N ASP A 285 18.28 -8.74 1.05
CA ASP A 285 17.57 -8.33 -0.16
C ASP A 285 16.32 -9.19 -0.36
N LEU A 286 15.22 -8.56 -0.80
CA LEU A 286 13.93 -9.25 -0.97
C LEU A 286 13.67 -9.73 -2.40
N TYR A 287 14.44 -9.27 -3.39
CA TYR A 287 14.39 -9.78 -4.76
C TYR A 287 15.53 -10.74 -5.08
N GLU A 288 16.73 -10.43 -4.58
CA GLU A 288 17.93 -11.22 -4.82
C GLU A 288 18.23 -12.10 -3.58
N ASP A 289 18.90 -13.23 -3.78
CA ASP A 289 19.30 -14.11 -2.68
C ASP A 289 20.58 -13.59 -2.00
N VAL A 290 20.49 -12.41 -1.39
CA VAL A 290 21.61 -11.71 -0.76
C VAL A 290 21.29 -11.42 0.71
N ASP A 291 22.03 -12.06 1.61
CA ASP A 291 22.05 -11.79 3.05
C ASP A 291 23.31 -10.99 3.40
N TYR A 292 23.14 -9.76 3.87
CA TYR A 292 24.23 -8.89 4.30
C TYR A 292 24.68 -9.18 5.74
N GLY A 293 24.01 -10.08 6.45
CA GLY A 293 24.27 -10.41 7.83
C GLY A 293 23.82 -9.32 8.80
N VAL A 294 24.41 -9.33 10.01
CA VAL A 294 24.11 -8.33 11.04
C VAL A 294 25.00 -7.10 10.87
N LEU A 295 24.38 -5.96 10.62
CA LEU A 295 25.04 -4.68 10.42
C LEU A 295 24.79 -3.74 11.61
N SER A 296 25.83 -3.04 12.06
CA SER A 296 25.69 -2.00 13.08
C SER A 296 25.19 -0.68 12.44
N PRO A 297 24.65 0.27 13.24
CA PRO A 297 24.21 1.56 12.73
C PRO A 297 25.28 2.33 11.93
N GLN A 298 26.57 2.11 12.21
CA GLN A 298 27.69 2.80 11.55
C GLN A 298 28.10 2.13 10.24
N THR A 299 27.68 0.89 9.98
CA THR A 299 28.04 0.18 8.76
C THR A 299 27.37 0.84 7.54
N LYS A 300 28.16 1.10 6.49
CA LYS A 300 27.67 1.55 5.19
C LYS A 300 27.18 0.36 4.37
N ILE A 301 25.89 0.33 4.07
CA ILE A 301 25.35 -0.53 3.03
C ILE A 301 25.58 0.09 1.66
N LYS A 302 25.90 -0.74 0.67
CA LYS A 302 26.11 -0.34 -0.72
C LYS A 302 25.20 -1.18 -1.61
N VAL A 303 24.35 -0.52 -2.37
CA VAL A 303 23.44 -1.17 -3.32
C VAL A 303 23.63 -0.56 -4.71
N LYS A 304 23.45 -1.38 -5.74
CA LYS A 304 23.45 -0.97 -7.14
C LYS A 304 22.04 -1.02 -7.66
N VAL A 305 21.48 0.13 -8.02
CA VAL A 305 20.08 0.23 -8.44
C VAL A 305 19.99 0.51 -9.94
N ASN A 306 19.41 -0.42 -10.69
CA ASN A 306 19.18 -0.29 -12.13
C ASN A 306 18.29 0.93 -12.44
N PRO A 307 18.46 1.62 -13.60
CA PRO A 307 17.54 2.68 -14.02
C PRO A 307 16.08 2.19 -14.00
N SER A 308 15.17 3.00 -13.47
CA SER A 308 13.75 2.68 -13.22
C SER A 308 13.48 1.47 -12.31
N GLY A 309 14.55 0.93 -11.70
CA GLY A 309 14.52 -0.23 -10.83
C GLY A 309 14.56 0.10 -9.35
N VAL A 310 14.57 -0.97 -8.56
CA VAL A 310 14.56 -0.92 -7.10
C VAL A 310 15.46 -1.99 -6.50
N VAL A 311 16.11 -1.65 -5.39
CA VAL A 311 16.62 -2.63 -4.43
C VAL A 311 15.78 -2.46 -3.16
N ILE A 312 15.10 -3.52 -2.72
CA ILE A 312 14.29 -3.50 -1.49
C ILE A 312 14.91 -4.46 -0.47
N LEU A 313 15.20 -3.92 0.71
CA LEU A 313 15.84 -4.63 1.80
C LEU A 313 14.88 -4.78 2.97
N ARG A 314 15.00 -5.89 3.70
CA ARG A 314 14.44 -6.06 5.04
C ARG A 314 15.58 -6.01 6.06
N ALA A 315 15.39 -5.22 7.10
CA ALA A 315 16.34 -5.01 8.18
C ALA A 315 15.67 -5.36 9.50
N ASP A 316 15.90 -6.59 9.97
CA ASP A 316 15.31 -7.09 11.22
C ASP A 316 16.16 -6.72 12.42
N VAL A 317 15.58 -5.98 13.37
CA VAL A 317 16.28 -5.57 14.59
C VAL A 317 16.76 -6.80 15.37
N GLN A 318 18.03 -6.79 15.77
CA GLN A 318 18.59 -7.91 16.53
C GLN A 318 18.26 -7.81 18.01
N VAL A 319 17.97 -8.96 18.60
CA VAL A 319 17.82 -9.12 20.05
C VAL A 319 19.20 -9.36 20.68
N ASP A 320 19.38 -8.91 21.91
CA ASP A 320 20.63 -9.08 22.64
C ASP A 320 20.74 -10.54 23.10
N PHE A 321 21.51 -11.38 22.39
CA PHE A 321 21.60 -12.82 22.68
C PHE A 321 22.23 -13.13 24.05
N ASP A 322 22.89 -12.15 24.67
CA ASP A 322 23.52 -12.28 26.00
C ASP A 322 22.54 -12.14 27.19
N ARG A 323 21.25 -11.88 26.93
CA ARG A 323 20.20 -11.92 27.96
C ARG A 323 19.01 -12.72 27.48
N ARG A 324 19.04 -14.03 27.73
CA ARG A 324 17.82 -14.86 27.84
C ARG A 324 17.00 -14.37 29.04
N VAL A 325 16.36 -13.21 28.91
CA VAL A 325 15.25 -12.84 29.78
C VAL A 325 14.12 -12.43 28.86
N SER A 326 13.17 -13.34 28.75
CA SER A 326 11.85 -13.18 28.17
C SER A 326 11.14 -11.99 28.83
N TYR A 327 11.29 -10.80 28.25
CA TYR A 327 10.35 -9.71 28.44
C TYR A 327 9.52 -9.59 27.17
N TYR A 328 8.41 -10.32 27.14
CA TYR A 328 7.24 -9.89 26.37
C TYR A 328 6.73 -8.60 27.04
N THR A 329 7.37 -7.47 26.75
CA THR A 329 6.84 -6.18 27.19
C THR A 329 5.64 -5.87 26.30
N THR A 330 4.44 -6.10 26.82
CA THR A 330 3.16 -5.72 26.22
C THR A 330 2.90 -4.21 26.25
N GLN A 331 3.88 -3.39 26.62
CA GLN A 331 3.78 -1.94 26.47
C GLN A 331 4.03 -1.56 25.01
N ARG A 332 2.94 -1.61 24.23
CA ARG A 332 2.83 -0.80 23.03
C ARG A 332 2.97 0.65 23.46
N THR A 333 4.09 1.31 23.14
CA THR A 333 4.12 2.77 23.12
C THR A 333 2.97 3.18 22.19
N PRO A 334 2.01 4.01 22.63
CA PRO A 334 0.92 4.43 21.76
C PRO A 334 1.54 5.03 20.50
N TYR A 335 1.34 4.37 19.36
CA TYR A 335 1.70 4.94 18.08
C TYR A 335 0.99 6.30 18.00
N ASN A 336 1.77 7.36 17.99
CA ASN A 336 1.27 8.69 17.71
C ASN A 336 1.66 9.01 16.26
N PRO A 337 0.72 9.06 15.31
CA PRO A 337 1.02 9.37 13.91
C PRO A 337 1.67 10.76 13.72
N LEU A 338 1.62 11.63 14.74
CA LEU A 338 2.28 12.93 14.76
C LEU A 338 3.75 12.85 15.22
N ASN A 339 4.14 11.78 15.92
CA ASN A 339 5.55 11.53 16.21
C ASN A 339 6.18 10.92 14.96
N GLN A 340 6.78 11.78 14.14
CA GLN A 340 7.51 11.39 12.95
C GLN A 340 8.48 10.22 13.26
N VAL A 341 8.17 9.03 12.75
CA VAL A 341 9.09 7.87 12.80
C VAL A 341 10.37 8.17 12.02
N PHE A 342 10.32 9.15 11.10
CA PHE A 342 11.46 9.71 10.40
C PHE A 342 11.33 11.24 10.28
N ARG A 343 12.32 12.00 10.76
CA ARG A 343 12.44 13.42 10.41
C ARG A 343 12.93 13.51 8.96
N ILE A 344 12.14 14.10 8.06
CA ILE A 344 12.55 14.40 6.68
C ILE A 344 13.76 15.33 6.75
N ARG A 345 14.92 14.90 6.22
CA ARG A 345 16.11 15.76 6.14
C ARG A 345 16.01 16.61 4.87
N ASN A 346 15.92 17.93 5.04
CA ASN A 346 15.83 18.88 3.92
C ASN A 346 17.15 19.11 3.17
N ASN A 347 18.26 18.48 3.59
CA ASN A 347 19.54 18.56 2.89
C ASN A 347 20.18 17.17 2.89
N GLY A 348 20.84 16.82 1.78
CA GLY A 348 21.42 15.50 1.50
C GLY A 348 22.38 14.97 2.58
N PHE A 349 22.78 13.70 2.42
CA PHE A 349 23.58 12.93 3.37
C PHE A 349 24.70 13.72 4.06
#